data_AF-A0A2J0LJ82-F1
#
_entry.id   AF-A0A2J0LJ82-F1
#
_cell.length_a   1.000
_cell.length_b   1.000
_cell.length_c   1.000
_cell.angle_alpha   90.00
_cell.angle_beta   90.00
_cell.angle_gamma   90.00
#
_symmetry.space_group_name_H-M   'P 1'
#
loop_
_entity.id
_entity.type
_entity.pdbx_description
1 polymer ?
#
loop_
_entity_poly.entity_id
_entity_poly.type
_entity_poly.pdbx_seq_one_letter_code
_entity_poly.pdbx_strand_id
1 'polypeptide(L)' 'EGFRRFSSKDYIKFLRISQGSLSELETEVMIAGKLNYFSDEILQDVLKETEKLTKMISLMISKLSNNSAPRATDYAP' A
#
# COMPACT_ATOMS: atom_id res chain seq x y z
N GLU A 1 7.19 14.58 -25.32
CA GLU A 1 7.14 14.62 -23.84
C GLU A 1 5.96 13.78 -23.34
N GLY A 2 6.06 13.02 -22.24
CA GLY A 2 4.90 12.76 -21.36
C GLY A 2 4.29 11.35 -21.22
N PHE A 3 4.30 10.46 -22.22
CA PHE A 3 3.39 9.29 -22.21
C PHE A 3 3.64 8.24 -21.09
N ARG A 4 4.88 8.07 -20.63
CA ARG A 4 5.23 7.10 -19.56
C ARG A 4 5.02 7.60 -18.13
N ARG A 5 4.74 8.89 -17.90
CA ARG A 5 4.60 9.46 -16.55
C ARG A 5 3.17 9.42 -16.00
N PHE A 6 2.16 9.34 -16.87
CA PHE A 6 0.76 9.30 -16.43
C PHE A 6 0.40 7.97 -15.75
N SER A 7 0.82 6.83 -16.30
CA SER A 7 0.43 5.51 -15.76
C SER A 7 0.99 5.21 -14.36
N SER A 8 2.27 5.49 -14.11
CA SER A 8 2.90 5.17 -12.81
C SER A 8 2.36 6.05 -11.68
N LYS A 9 2.05 7.32 -11.95
CA LYS A 9 1.50 8.25 -10.94
C LYS A 9 0.08 7.86 -10.57
N ASP A 10 -0.76 7.55 -11.55
CA ASP A 10 -2.13 7.10 -11.30
C ASP A 10 -2.13 5.77 -10.56
N TYR A 11 -1.23 4.84 -10.91
CA TYR A 11 -1.11 3.58 -10.20
C TYR A 11 -0.65 3.76 -8.74
N ILE A 12 0.32 4.64 -8.48
CA ILE A 12 0.71 5.00 -7.09
C ILE A 12 -0.46 5.62 -6.33
N LYS A 13 -1.30 6.43 -6.98
CA LYS A 13 -2.50 6.99 -6.37
C LYS A 13 -3.49 5.89 -5.96
N PHE A 14 -3.75 4.91 -6.83
CA PHE A 14 -4.58 3.76 -6.48
C PHE A 14 -4.01 2.96 -5.31
N LEU A 15 -2.69 2.72 -5.30
CA LEU A 15 -2.04 2.02 -4.18
C LEU A 15 -2.17 2.77 -2.84
N ARG A 16 -2.11 4.10 -2.86
CA ARG A 16 -2.34 4.93 -1.66
C ARG A 16 -3.79 4.87 -1.18
N ILE A 17 -4.75 4.85 -2.11
CA ILE A 17 -6.17 4.66 -1.76
C ILE A 17 -6.35 3.29 -1.10
N SER A 18 -5.81 2.23 -1.70
CA SER A 18 -5.85 0.89 -1.11
C SER A 18 -5.21 0.82 0.27
N GLN A 19 -4.10 1.55 0.49
CA GLN A 19 -3.47 1.65 1.80
C GLN A 19 -4.39 2.33 2.83
N GLY A 20 -5.09 3.40 2.44
CA GLY A 20 -6.07 4.07 3.30
C GLY A 20 -7.23 3.14 3.70
N SER A 21 -7.83 2.45 2.73
CA SER A 21 -8.90 1.47 3.01
C SER A 21 -8.43 0.32 3.89
N LEU A 22 -7.17 -0.10 3.77
CA LEU A 22 -6.60 -1.13 4.64
C LEU A 22 -6.46 -0.65 6.09
N SER A 23 -6.06 0.60 6.32
CA SER A 23 -6.00 1.20 7.65
C SER A 23 -7.38 1.41 8.29
N GLU A 24 -8.40 1.71 7.48
CA GLU A 24 -9.80 1.76 7.93
C GLU A 24 -10.26 0.36 8.38
N LEU A 25 -9.99 -0.68 7.58
CA LEU A 25 -10.31 -2.06 7.92
C LEU A 25 -9.61 -2.51 9.21
N GLU A 26 -8.32 -2.21 9.39
CA GLU A 26 -7.59 -2.52 10.63
C GLU A 26 -8.29 -1.90 11.85
N THR A 27 -8.77 -0.67 11.72
CA THR A 27 -9.49 0.02 12.79
C THR A 27 -10.83 -0.67 13.11
N GLU A 28 -11.61 -1.01 12.09
CA GLU A 28 -12.88 -1.71 12.25
C GLU A 28 -12.70 -3.10 12.88
N VAL A 29 -11.69 -3.85 12.43
CA VAL A 29 -11.32 -5.17 12.95
C VAL A 29 -10.92 -5.08 14.43
N MET A 30 -10.13 -4.08 14.82
CA MET A 30 -9.79 -3.83 16.22
C MET A 30 -11.02 -3.49 17.07
N ILE A 31 -11.96 -2.68 16.55
CA ILE A 31 -13.20 -2.34 17.26
C ILE A 31 -14.08 -3.58 17.44
N ALA A 32 -14.25 -4.36 16.38
CA ALA A 32 -15.06 -5.58 16.42
C ALA A 32 -14.44 -6.65 17.34
N GLY A 33 -13.11 -6.71 17.43
CA GLY A 33 -12.41 -7.49 18.45
C GLY A 33 -12.75 -7.05 19.87
N LYS A 34 -12.73 -5.74 20.16
CA LYS A 34 -13.14 -5.19 21.47
C LYS A 34 -14.59 -5.49 21.83
N LEU A 35 -15.46 -5.66 20.83
CA LEU A 35 -16.87 -6.01 20.99
C LEU A 35 -17.11 -7.53 21.04
N ASN A 36 -16.04 -8.34 21.00
CA ASN A 36 -16.08 -9.80 20.97
C ASN A 36 -16.94 -10.38 19.83
N TYR A 37 -16.91 -9.73 18.65
CA TYR A 37 -17.62 -10.23 17.47
C TYR A 37 -16.92 -11.42 16.81
N PHE A 38 -15.63 -11.62 17.07
CA PHE A 38 -14.83 -12.75 16.61
C PHE A 38 -13.92 -13.26 17.74
N SER A 39 -13.36 -14.46 17.58
CA SER A 39 -12.31 -14.95 18.49
C SER A 39 -11.00 -14.18 18.31
N ASP A 40 -10.17 -14.17 19.36
CA ASP A 40 -8.84 -13.56 19.31
C ASP A 40 -7.96 -14.18 18.20
N GLU A 41 -8.12 -15.47 17.91
CA GLU A 41 -7.41 -16.14 16.82
C GLU A 41 -7.76 -15.54 15.46
N ILE A 42 -9.06 -15.36 15.16
CA ILE A 42 -9.52 -14.74 13.91
C ILE A 42 -9.04 -13.29 13.84
N LEU A 43 -9.11 -12.55 14.95
CA LEU A 43 -8.63 -11.18 15.03
C LEU A 43 -7.14 -11.08 14.67
N GLN A 44 -6.30 -11.93 15.28
CA GLN A 44 -4.87 -11.95 15.04
C GLN A 44 -4.53 -12.36 13.61
N ASP A 45 -5.24 -13.35 13.05
CA ASP A 45 -5.03 -13.77 11.66
C ASP A 45 -5.33 -12.66 10.66
N VAL A 46 -6.43 -11.93 10.87
CA VAL A 46 -6.79 -10.78 10.01
C VAL A 46 -5.76 -9.67 10.14
N LEU A 47 -5.39 -9.26 11.36
CA LEU A 47 -4.39 -8.21 11.59
C LEU A 47 -3.01 -8.56 11.01
N LYS A 48 -2.64 -9.84 11.02
CA LYS A 48 -1.39 -10.32 10.42
C LYS A 48 -1.40 -10.20 8.89
N GLU A 49 -2.53 -10.52 8.25
CA GLU A 49 -2.65 -10.34 6.80
C GLU A 49 -2.72 -8.85 6.41
N THR A 50 -3.36 -7.99 7.20
CA THR A 50 -3.36 -6.54 6.93
C THR A 50 -1.94 -5.96 7.05
N GLU A 51 -1.16 -6.36 8.05
CA GLU A 51 0.23 -5.93 8.20
C GLU A 51 1.09 -6.32 6.99
N LYS A 52 0.92 -7.55 6.51
CA LYS A 52 1.60 -8.08 5.32
C LYS A 52 1.22 -7.29 4.06
N LEU A 53 -0.06 -7.02 3.85
CA LEU A 53 -0.54 -6.20 2.73
C LEU A 53 0.01 -4.77 2.79
N THR A 54 0.06 -4.16 3.97
CA THR A 54 0.66 -2.84 4.19
C THR A 54 2.12 -2.80 3.74
N LYS A 55 2.91 -3.82 4.12
CA LYS A 55 4.31 -3.96 3.69
C LYS A 55 4.43 -4.11 2.18
N MET A 56 3.61 -4.96 1.56
CA MET A 56 3.62 -5.19 0.11
C MET A 56 3.27 -3.93 -0.69
N ILE A 57 2.22 -3.21 -0.28
CA ILE A 57 1.80 -1.96 -0.92
C ILE A 57 2.91 -0.90 -0.79
N SER A 58 3.49 -0.75 0.41
CA SER A 58 4.56 0.21 0.66
C SER A 58 5.80 -0.07 -0.20
N LEU A 59 6.20 -1.34 -0.31
CA LEU A 59 7.30 -1.77 -1.18
C LEU A 59 6.99 -1.49 -2.65
N MET A 60 5.76 -1.71 -3.09
CA MET A 60 5.34 -1.44 -4.47
C MET A 60 5.38 0.05 -4.80
N ILE A 61 4.83 0.90 -3.92
CA ILE A 61 4.89 2.37 -4.07
C ILE A 61 6.35 2.84 -4.14
N SER A 62 7.22 2.32 -3.27
CA SER A 62 8.65 2.66 -3.26
C SER A 62 9.34 2.29 -4.58
N LYS A 63 9.14 1.06 -5.07
CA LYS A 63 9.69 0.60 -6.36
C LYS A 63 9.23 1.46 -7.53
N LEU A 64 7.94 1.80 -7.60
CA LEU A 64 7.37 2.60 -8.67
C LEU A 64 7.85 4.05 -8.62
N SER A 65 7.99 4.62 -7.42
CA SER A 65 8.47 5.99 -7.22
C SER A 65 9.94 6.14 -7.64
N ASN A 66 10.78 5.15 -7.28
CA ASN A 66 12.20 5.15 -7.61
C ASN A 66 12.45 4.95 -9.12
N ASN A 67 11.60 4.18 -9.81
CA ASN A 67 11.74 3.95 -11.26
C ASN A 67 11.26 5.14 -12.12
N SER A 68 10.66 6.17 -11.51
CA SER A 68 10.24 7.41 -12.17
C SER A 68 11.24 8.57 -12.07
N ALA A 69 12.34 8.40 -11.34
CA ALA A 69 13.48 9.32 -11.36
C ALA A 69 14.24 9.17 -12.69
N PRO A 70 14.72 10.26 -13.34
CA PRO A 70 15.56 10.15 -14.52
C PRO A 70 16.80 9.31 -14.16
N ARG A 71 17.14 8.32 -14.99
CA ARG A 71 18.39 7.57 -14.80
C ARG A 71 19.54 8.54 -15.00
N ALA A 72 20.49 8.57 -14.07
CA ALA A 72 21.69 9.40 -14.15
C ALA A 72 22.58 9.12 -15.38
N THR A 73 22.23 8.13 -16.22
CA THR A 73 22.88 7.82 -17.48
C THR A 73 22.39 8.65 -18.67
N ASP A 74 21.31 9.42 -18.52
CA ASP A 74 20.71 10.20 -19.61
C ASP A 74 21.32 11.61 -19.75
N TYR A 75 22.37 11.93 -18.98
CA TYR A 75 23.06 13.23 -18.94
C TYR A 75 24.57 13.14 -19.22
N ALA A 76 25.04 12.13 -19.96
CA ALA A 76 26.40 12.15 -20.49
C ALA A 76 26.41 12.81 -21.88
N PRO A 77 27.23 13.85 -22.12
CA PRO A 77 27.48 14.37 -23.46
C PRO A 77 28.24 13.36 -24.33
#